data_AF-A0A8T5T5W7-F1
#
_entry.id   AF-A0A8T5T5W7-F1
#
_cell.length_a   1.000
_cell.length_b   1.000
_cell.length_c   1.000
_cell.angle_alpha   90.00
_cell.angle_beta   90.00
_cell.angle_gamma   90.00
#
_symmetry.space_group_name_H-M   'P 1'
#
loop_
_entity.id
_entity.type
_entity.pdbx_description
1 polymer ?
#
loop_
_entity_poly.entity_id
_entity_poly.type
_entity_poly.pdbx_seq_one_letter_code
_entity_poly.pdbx_strand_id
1 'polypeptide(L)'
;MNFLKTFIISLVIYLGLNTVFMLIAMFTVTGYPADDVWYLVCAVFAPIAIYPGAAWVEFGIAPLLVASNLTTIMYFISLIVPPFLALLVAAFIGENNLTGFGAWFLTAFLSCSLYAIFLGIGQGTSALLYLQWLGMTTSIGLVGGILDIFMAGVVNGFFYGCICILLAKKFL
;
A
#
# COMPACT_ATOMS: atom_id res chain seq x y z
N MET A 1 -22.21 -13.22 1.16
CA MET A 1 -21.19 -13.16 0.11
C MET A 1 -19.97 -14.07 0.36
N ASN A 2 -19.62 -14.90 -0.62
CA ASN A 2 -18.40 -15.72 -0.63
C ASN A 2 -17.13 -14.85 -0.51
N PHE A 3 -16.16 -15.31 0.29
CA PHE A 3 -14.79 -14.78 0.45
C PHE A 3 -14.18 -14.25 -0.84
N LEU A 4 -14.27 -15.02 -1.93
CA LEU A 4 -13.67 -14.65 -3.21
C LEU A 4 -14.17 -13.29 -3.70
N LYS A 5 -15.48 -13.02 -3.58
CA LYS A 5 -16.05 -11.75 -4.02
C LYS A 5 -15.63 -10.60 -3.11
N THR A 6 -15.53 -10.83 -1.79
CA THR A 6 -15.03 -9.82 -0.83
C THR A 6 -13.58 -9.46 -1.13
N PHE A 7 -12.75 -10.48 -1.39
CA PHE A 7 -11.36 -10.31 -1.79
C PHE A 7 -11.21 -9.50 -3.09
N ILE A 8 -11.89 -9.92 -4.16
CA ILE A 8 -11.80 -9.23 -5.47
C ILE A 8 -12.20 -7.75 -5.33
N ILE A 9 -13.29 -7.46 -4.63
CA ILE A 9 -13.74 -6.08 -4.46
C ILE A 9 -12.73 -5.27 -3.63
N SER A 10 -12.22 -5.83 -2.52
CA SER A 10 -11.19 -5.18 -1.69
C SER A 10 -9.94 -4.85 -2.50
N LEU A 11 -9.46 -5.81 -3.30
CA LEU A 11 -8.30 -5.63 -4.17
C LEU A 11 -8.54 -4.56 -5.22
N VAL A 12 -9.70 -4.58 -5.91
CA VAL A 12 -10.04 -3.58 -6.93
C VAL A 12 -10.11 -2.18 -6.33
N ILE A 13 -10.72 -2.01 -5.15
CA ILE A 13 -10.77 -0.71 -4.46
C ILE A 13 -9.37 -0.26 -4.07
N TYR A 14 -8.55 -1.15 -3.51
CA TYR A 14 -7.16 -0.83 -3.15
C TYR A 14 -6.37 -0.34 -4.37
N LEU A 15 -6.34 -1.11 -5.44
CA LEU A 15 -5.60 -0.78 -6.66
C LEU A 15 -6.16 0.46 -7.36
N GLY A 16 -7.49 0.59 -7.41
CA GLY A 16 -8.15 1.75 -8.01
C GLY A 16 -7.79 3.04 -7.30
N LEU A 17 -7.84 3.05 -5.97
CA LEU A 17 -7.49 4.24 -5.17
C LEU A 17 -6.00 4.57 -5.30
N ASN A 18 -5.10 3.58 -5.21
CA ASN A 18 -3.67 3.82 -5.43
C ASN A 18 -3.38 4.38 -6.81
N THR A 19 -4.08 3.89 -7.84
CA THR A 19 -3.97 4.43 -9.20
C THR A 19 -4.43 5.89 -9.26
N VAL A 20 -5.54 6.24 -8.59
CA VAL A 20 -6.00 7.64 -8.51
C VAL A 20 -4.97 8.52 -7.82
N PHE A 21 -4.38 8.10 -6.70
CA PHE A 21 -3.34 8.88 -6.01
C PHE A 21 -2.07 9.01 -6.84
N MET A 22 -1.66 7.96 -7.55
CA MET A 22 -0.54 7.99 -8.49
C MET A 22 -0.79 9.00 -9.62
N LEU A 23 -1.99 9.00 -10.21
CA LEU A 23 -2.37 9.97 -11.25
C LEU A 23 -2.40 11.40 -10.72
N ILE A 24 -2.94 11.62 -9.52
CA ILE A 24 -2.92 12.95 -8.89
C ILE A 24 -1.47 13.41 -8.72
N ALA A 25 -0.58 12.56 -8.20
CA ALA A 25 0.84 12.90 -8.04
C ALA A 25 1.50 13.23 -9.39
N MET A 26 1.22 12.43 -10.42
CA MET A 26 1.72 12.64 -11.79
C MET A 26 1.35 14.01 -12.37
N PHE A 27 0.15 14.51 -12.09
CA PHE A 27 -0.32 15.81 -12.61
C PHE A 27 -0.02 17.01 -11.71
N THR A 28 0.29 16.79 -10.43
CA THR A 28 0.41 17.88 -9.44
C THR A 28 1.80 18.05 -8.83
N VAL A 29 2.65 17.02 -8.88
CA VAL A 29 4.00 17.06 -8.31
C VAL A 29 5.01 17.36 -9.42
N THR A 30 5.68 18.50 -9.32
CA THR A 30 6.75 18.88 -10.26
C THR A 30 7.90 17.86 -10.21
N GLY A 31 8.31 17.36 -11.37
CA GLY A 31 9.39 16.37 -11.48
C GLY A 31 8.95 14.93 -11.18
N TYR A 32 7.65 14.65 -11.11
CA TYR A 32 7.15 13.29 -11.02
C TYR A 32 7.54 12.50 -12.30
N PRO A 33 8.04 11.26 -12.19
CA PRO A 33 8.51 10.46 -13.33
C PRO A 33 7.34 9.87 -14.14
N ALA A 34 6.65 10.74 -14.88
CA ALA A 34 5.44 10.40 -15.65
C ALA A 34 5.71 9.54 -16.89
N ASP A 35 6.96 9.47 -17.35
CA ASP A 35 7.42 8.69 -18.50
C ASP A 35 8.00 7.32 -18.13
N ASP A 36 8.25 7.07 -16.84
CA ASP A 36 8.78 5.81 -16.33
C ASP A 36 7.65 4.82 -16.03
N VAL A 37 7.29 4.02 -17.04
CA VAL A 37 6.19 3.04 -16.95
C VAL A 37 6.36 2.08 -15.77
N TRP A 38 7.58 1.61 -15.49
CA TRP A 38 7.80 0.65 -14.40
C TRP A 38 7.66 1.32 -13.04
N TYR A 39 8.13 2.56 -12.90
CA TYR A 39 7.88 3.34 -11.70
C TYR A 39 6.39 3.56 -11.48
N LEU A 40 5.63 3.94 -12.52
CA LEU A 40 4.17 4.12 -12.42
C LEU A 40 3.46 2.85 -11.96
N VAL A 41 3.83 1.69 -12.53
CA VAL A 41 3.27 0.39 -12.12
C VAL A 41 3.64 0.09 -10.66
N CYS A 42 4.90 0.26 -10.26
CA CYS A 42 5.33 0.01 -8.89
C CYS A 42 4.63 0.93 -7.88
N ALA A 43 4.41 2.21 -8.24
CA ALA A 43 3.79 3.21 -7.38
C ALA A 43 2.36 2.82 -6.96
N VAL A 44 1.63 2.07 -7.79
CA VAL A 44 0.28 1.56 -7.44
C VAL A 44 0.32 0.56 -6.28
N PHE A 45 1.42 -0.17 -6.11
CA PHE A 45 1.56 -1.18 -5.06
C PHE A 45 2.42 -0.70 -3.88
N ALA A 46 3.23 0.33 -4.09
CA ALA A 46 4.20 0.84 -3.12
C ALA A 46 3.67 1.11 -1.70
N PRO A 47 2.43 1.62 -1.50
CA PRO A 47 1.95 1.92 -0.14
C PRO A 47 1.97 0.74 0.83
N ILE A 48 1.78 -0.49 0.35
CA ILE A 48 1.79 -1.68 1.21
C ILE A 48 3.20 -2.07 1.69
N ALA A 49 4.24 -1.57 1.04
CA ALA A 49 5.63 -1.79 1.42
C ALA A 49 6.08 -0.87 2.57
N ILE A 50 5.21 0.07 2.99
CA ILE A 50 5.47 0.94 4.14
C ILE A 50 4.69 0.39 5.34
N TYR A 51 5.38 0.19 6.45
CA TYR A 51 4.75 -0.24 7.69
C TYR A 51 3.71 0.78 8.16
N PRO A 52 2.55 0.35 8.71
CA PRO A 52 1.52 1.26 9.20
C PRO A 52 2.07 2.31 10.17
N GLY A 53 2.95 1.92 11.10
CA GLY A 53 3.56 2.87 12.04
C GLY A 53 4.29 4.01 11.34
N ALA A 54 5.08 3.70 10.30
CA ALA A 54 5.78 4.71 9.51
C ALA A 54 4.80 5.55 8.67
N ALA A 55 3.79 4.93 8.05
CA ALA A 55 2.77 5.65 7.28
C ALA A 55 2.00 6.66 8.14
N TRP A 56 1.62 6.30 9.37
CA TRP A 56 0.88 7.17 10.28
C TRP A 56 1.76 8.24 10.93
N VAL A 57 2.96 7.88 11.38
CA VAL A 57 3.80 8.75 12.21
C VAL A 57 4.87 9.45 11.39
N GLU A 58 5.81 8.69 10.82
CA GLU A 58 7.03 9.19 10.18
C GLU A 58 6.76 9.94 8.87
N PHE A 59 5.86 9.40 8.07
CA PHE A 59 5.46 9.96 6.78
C PHE A 59 4.14 10.74 6.83
N GLY A 60 3.51 10.73 8.00
CA GLY A 60 2.19 11.30 8.20
C GLY A 60 2.17 12.47 9.17
N ILE A 61 1.81 12.17 10.42
CA ILE A 61 1.57 13.19 11.45
C ILE A 61 2.80 14.08 11.66
N ALA A 62 4.01 13.52 11.79
CA ALA A 62 5.19 14.31 12.11
C ALA A 62 5.54 15.34 11.00
N PRO A 63 5.62 14.97 9.71
CA PRO A 63 5.82 15.92 8.63
C PRO A 63 4.72 16.99 8.54
N LEU A 64 3.46 16.62 8.79
CA LEU A 64 2.34 17.57 8.74
C LEU A 64 2.39 18.63 9.85
N LEU A 65 2.96 18.30 11.01
CA LEU A 65 3.18 19.26 12.10
C LEU A 65 4.33 20.23 11.80
N VAL A 66 5.29 19.84 10.96
CA VAL A 66 6.46 20.66 10.61
C VAL A 66 6.18 21.52 9.37
N ALA A 67 5.54 20.94 8.35
CA ALA A 67 5.24 21.62 7.09
C ALA A 67 3.97 21.05 6.43
N SER A 68 2.87 21.78 6.54
CA SER A 68 1.58 21.44 5.92
C SER A 68 1.49 21.98 4.48
N ASN A 69 2.26 21.40 3.57
CA ASN A 69 2.10 21.65 2.13
C ASN A 69 1.28 20.54 1.45
N LEU A 70 0.78 20.82 0.25
CA LEU A 70 -0.08 19.89 -0.49
C LEU A 70 0.61 18.54 -0.72
N THR A 71 1.91 18.52 -1.01
CA THR A 71 2.66 17.28 -1.26
C THR A 71 2.71 16.39 -0.02
N THR A 72 3.02 16.95 1.15
CA THR A 72 3.05 16.20 2.43
C THR A 72 1.66 15.64 2.76
N ILE A 73 0.61 16.43 2.56
CA ILE A 73 -0.78 15.99 2.78
C ILE A 73 -1.14 14.86 1.81
N MET A 74 -0.84 15.01 0.52
CA MET A 74 -1.15 14.02 -0.50
C MET A 74 -0.40 12.71 -0.27
N TYR A 75 0.86 12.78 0.17
CA TYR A 75 1.65 11.60 0.53
C TYR A 75 1.08 10.87 1.73
N PHE A 76 0.73 11.58 2.81
CA PHE A 76 0.09 10.97 3.97
C PHE A 76 -1.23 10.28 3.63
N ILE A 77 -2.11 10.99 2.90
CA ILE A 77 -3.42 10.47 2.52
C ILE A 77 -3.26 9.25 1.60
N SER A 78 -2.32 9.25 0.66
CA SER A 78 -2.11 8.12 -0.26
C SER A 78 -1.61 6.85 0.44
N LEU A 79 -0.91 6.98 1.57
CA LEU A 79 -0.46 5.83 2.35
C LEU A 79 -1.56 5.21 3.22
N ILE A 80 -2.60 5.97 3.57
CA ILE A 80 -3.61 5.53 4.55
C ILE A 80 -4.98 5.29 3.93
N VAL A 81 -5.44 6.18 3.05
CA VAL A 81 -6.80 6.12 2.51
C VAL A 81 -7.04 4.88 1.67
N PRO A 82 -6.15 4.48 0.72
CA PRO A 82 -6.33 3.25 -0.03
C PRO A 82 -6.43 1.99 0.84
N PRO A 83 -5.50 1.68 1.76
CA PRO A 83 -5.63 0.50 2.61
C PRO A 83 -6.86 0.59 3.53
N PHE A 84 -7.16 1.77 4.07
CA PHE A 84 -8.31 1.95 4.97
C PHE A 84 -9.66 1.76 4.26
N LEU A 85 -9.86 2.38 3.09
CA LEU A 85 -11.11 2.21 2.33
C LEU A 85 -11.27 0.78 1.80
N ALA A 86 -10.19 0.16 1.33
CA ALA A 86 -10.22 -1.23 0.87
C ALA A 86 -10.59 -2.21 2.00
N LEU A 87 -10.12 -1.97 3.23
CA LEU A 87 -10.51 -2.75 4.40
C LEU A 87 -11.97 -2.51 4.77
N LEU A 88 -12.45 -1.25 4.75
CA LEU A 88 -13.84 -0.91 5.10
C LEU A 88 -14.81 -1.64 4.19
N VAL A 89 -14.54 -1.61 2.89
CA VAL A 89 -15.32 -2.32 1.89
C VAL A 89 -15.28 -3.84 2.17
N ALA A 90 -14.12 -4.40 2.52
CA ALA A 90 -14.03 -5.82 2.90
C ALA A 90 -14.88 -6.14 4.16
N ALA A 91 -14.85 -5.27 5.18
CA ALA A 91 -15.58 -5.44 6.43
C ALA A 91 -17.11 -5.39 6.23
N PHE A 92 -17.59 -4.47 5.40
CA PHE A 92 -19.04 -4.29 5.19
C PHE A 92 -19.67 -5.34 4.30
N ILE A 93 -18.91 -5.89 3.35
CA ILE A 93 -19.44 -6.85 2.37
C ILE A 93 -19.13 -8.30 2.77
N GLY A 94 -18.12 -8.53 3.63
CA GLY A 94 -17.86 -9.83 4.23
C GLY A 94 -19.06 -10.35 5.05
N GLU A 95 -19.36 -11.64 4.93
CA GLU A 95 -20.43 -12.28 5.72
C GLU A 95 -20.13 -12.32 7.21
N ASN A 96 -18.84 -12.38 7.55
CA ASN A 96 -18.37 -12.45 8.91
C ASN A 96 -16.98 -11.79 9.01
N ASN A 97 -16.53 -11.61 10.25
CA ASN A 97 -15.29 -10.91 10.58
C ASN A 97 -14.06 -11.59 9.96
N LEU A 98 -14.04 -12.92 9.88
CA LEU A 98 -12.92 -13.68 9.31
C LEU A 98 -12.87 -13.54 7.78
N THR A 99 -14.03 -13.48 7.11
CA THR A 99 -14.11 -13.24 5.67
C THR A 99 -13.56 -11.87 5.30
N GLY A 100 -13.94 -10.83 6.04
CA GLY A 100 -13.43 -9.47 5.84
C GLY A 100 -11.93 -9.37 6.13
N PHE A 101 -11.48 -9.94 7.26
CA PHE A 101 -10.07 -10.01 7.63
C PHE A 101 -9.24 -10.71 6.56
N GLY A 102 -9.63 -11.93 6.19
CA GLY A 102 -8.86 -12.74 5.25
C GLY A 102 -8.82 -12.13 3.86
N ALA A 103 -9.91 -11.50 3.42
CA ALA A 103 -9.96 -10.78 2.15
C ALA A 103 -8.94 -9.63 2.12
N TRP A 104 -8.93 -8.80 3.17
CA TRP A 104 -7.94 -7.72 3.31
C TRP A 104 -6.51 -8.25 3.41
N PHE A 105 -6.29 -9.27 4.24
CA PHE A 105 -4.96 -9.87 4.43
C PHE A 105 -4.41 -10.39 3.10
N LEU A 106 -5.24 -11.05 2.29
CA LEU A 106 -4.84 -11.54 0.97
C LEU A 106 -4.58 -10.37 -0.01
N THR A 107 -5.38 -9.31 0.03
CA THR A 107 -5.12 -8.07 -0.74
C THR A 107 -3.74 -7.49 -0.39
N ALA A 108 -3.42 -7.37 0.89
CA ALA A 108 -2.14 -6.84 1.37
C ALA A 108 -0.97 -7.74 0.93
N PHE A 109 -1.10 -9.06 1.13
CA PHE A 109 -0.08 -10.04 0.78
C PHE A 109 0.19 -10.10 -0.74
N LEU A 110 -0.86 -10.12 -1.55
CA LEU A 110 -0.68 -10.10 -3.01
C LEU A 110 -0.09 -8.78 -3.48
N SER A 111 -0.51 -7.66 -2.89
CA SER A 111 0.01 -6.35 -3.27
C SER A 111 1.50 -6.22 -2.94
N CYS A 112 1.96 -6.72 -1.79
CA CYS A 112 3.39 -6.68 -1.44
C CYS A 112 4.21 -7.64 -2.32
N SER A 113 3.64 -8.80 -2.66
CA SER A 113 4.25 -9.75 -3.58
C SER A 113 4.44 -9.14 -4.98
N LEU A 114 3.40 -8.50 -5.50
CA LEU A 114 3.44 -7.82 -6.79
C LEU A 114 4.39 -6.63 -6.77
N TYR A 115 4.42 -5.86 -5.69
CA TYR A 115 5.39 -4.78 -5.52
C TYR A 115 6.83 -5.29 -5.60
N ALA A 116 7.17 -6.37 -4.88
CA ALA A 116 8.51 -6.97 -4.93
C ALA A 116 8.88 -7.44 -6.35
N ILE A 117 7.94 -8.08 -7.07
CA ILE A 117 8.14 -8.54 -8.44
C ILE A 117 8.39 -7.34 -9.38
N PHE A 118 7.54 -6.31 -9.31
CA PHE A 118 7.67 -5.15 -10.20
C PHE A 118 8.89 -4.31 -9.88
N LEU A 119 9.28 -4.18 -8.61
CA LEU A 119 10.55 -3.57 -8.22
C LEU A 119 11.73 -4.35 -8.81
N GLY A 120 11.69 -5.68 -8.70
CA GLY A 120 12.72 -6.58 -9.22
C GLY A 120 12.86 -6.56 -10.75
N ILE A 121 11.77 -6.39 -11.48
CA ILE A 121 11.78 -6.20 -12.95
C ILE A 121 12.23 -4.78 -13.30
N GLY A 122 11.67 -3.79 -12.61
CA GLY A 122 11.84 -2.37 -12.89
C GLY A 122 13.24 -1.85 -12.61
N GLN A 123 13.99 -2.43 -11.67
CA GLN A 123 15.38 -2.01 -11.37
C GLN A 123 16.32 -2.07 -12.59
N GLY A 124 16.02 -2.89 -13.60
CA GLY A 124 16.85 -3.01 -14.80
C GLY A 124 16.59 -1.92 -15.85
N THR A 125 15.52 -1.15 -15.69
CA THR A 125 15.04 -0.19 -16.70
C THR A 125 14.73 1.19 -16.13
N SER A 126 14.32 1.28 -14.87
CA SER A 126 14.04 2.51 -14.13
C SER A 126 15.21 2.86 -13.21
N ALA A 127 15.82 4.03 -13.44
CA ALA A 127 16.88 4.54 -12.55
C ALA A 127 16.36 4.80 -11.12
N LEU A 128 15.09 5.20 -10.98
CA LEU A 128 14.49 5.46 -9.67
C LEU A 128 14.26 4.16 -8.89
N LEU A 129 13.74 3.13 -9.54
CA LEU A 129 13.56 1.81 -8.91
C LEU A 129 14.91 1.15 -8.61
N TYR A 130 15.91 1.34 -9.47
CA TYR A 130 17.28 0.92 -9.20
C TYR A 130 17.82 1.57 -7.91
N LEU A 131 17.68 2.89 -7.76
CA LEU A 131 18.11 3.59 -6.56
C LEU A 131 17.35 3.12 -5.31
N GLN A 132 16.04 2.91 -5.43
CA GLN A 132 15.23 2.39 -4.33
C GLN A 132 15.71 1.00 -3.89
N TRP A 133 15.90 0.10 -4.85
CA TRP A 133 16.42 -1.24 -4.57
C TRP A 133 17.83 -1.19 -3.97
N LEU A 134 18.72 -0.38 -4.55
CA LEU A 134 20.08 -0.18 -4.04
C LEU A 134 20.07 0.29 -2.57
N GLY A 135 19.18 1.22 -2.22
CA GLY A 135 19.00 1.68 -0.84
C GLY A 135 18.59 0.56 0.13
N MET A 136 17.66 -0.31 -0.26
CA MET A 136 17.28 -1.48 0.54
C MET A 136 18.44 -2.47 0.67
N THR A 137 19.11 -2.79 -0.43
CA THR A 137 20.18 -3.79 -0.42
C THR A 137 21.41 -3.34 0.37
N THR A 138 21.73 -2.04 0.37
CA THR A 138 22.85 -1.49 1.13
C THR A 138 22.56 -1.39 2.63
N SER A 139 21.30 -1.18 3.01
CA SER A 139 20.90 -1.05 4.42
C SER A 139 20.69 -2.40 5.11
N ILE A 140 20.03 -3.35 4.44
CA ILE A 140 19.60 -4.61 5.05
C ILE A 140 19.96 -5.86 4.23
N GLY A 141 20.72 -5.71 3.14
CA GLY A 141 21.14 -6.80 2.27
C GLY A 141 20.07 -7.20 1.25
N LEU A 142 20.48 -7.97 0.22
CA LEU A 142 19.58 -8.43 -0.86
C LEU A 142 18.37 -9.23 -0.33
N VAL A 143 18.64 -10.22 0.51
CA VAL A 143 17.58 -11.06 1.10
C VAL A 143 16.76 -10.25 2.10
N GLY A 144 17.39 -9.37 2.87
CA GLY A 144 16.70 -8.51 3.83
C GLY A 144 15.70 -7.58 3.16
N GLY A 145 16.05 -6.95 2.04
CA GLY A 145 15.13 -6.08 1.29
C GLY A 145 13.85 -6.78 0.83
N ILE A 146 13.97 -8.01 0.32
CA ILE A 146 12.80 -8.81 -0.07
C ILE A 146 11.96 -9.15 1.15
N LEU A 147 12.60 -9.64 2.22
CA LEU A 147 11.91 -10.01 3.45
C LEU A 147 11.19 -8.80 4.07
N ASP A 148 11.79 -7.62 4.04
CA ASP A 148 11.21 -6.40 4.59
C ASP A 148 9.93 -5.99 3.85
N ILE A 149 9.92 -6.08 2.51
CA ILE A 149 8.70 -5.83 1.71
C ILE A 149 7.58 -6.81 2.09
N PHE A 150 7.89 -8.09 2.24
CA PHE A 150 6.90 -9.10 2.64
C PHE A 150 6.42 -8.88 4.07
N MET A 151 7.32 -8.54 4.99
CA MET A 151 6.97 -8.25 6.38
C MET A 151 6.09 -7.00 6.48
N ALA A 152 6.37 -5.96 5.71
CA ALA A 152 5.49 -4.79 5.60
C ALA A 152 4.08 -5.20 5.13
N GLY A 153 3.96 -6.07 4.13
CA GLY A 153 2.68 -6.62 3.68
C GLY A 153 1.94 -7.42 4.75
N VAL A 154 2.64 -8.29 5.49
CA VAL A 154 2.08 -9.07 6.60
C VAL A 154 1.61 -8.15 7.72
N VAL A 155 2.42 -7.17 8.13
CA VAL A 155 2.06 -6.22 9.19
C VAL A 155 0.88 -5.35 8.77
N ASN A 156 0.84 -4.87 7.52
CA ASN A 156 -0.34 -4.18 6.98
C ASN A 156 -1.58 -5.08 6.98
N GLY A 157 -1.43 -6.33 6.56
CA GLY A 157 -2.47 -7.34 6.58
C GLY A 157 -3.06 -7.53 7.97
N PHE A 158 -2.21 -7.68 8.99
CA PHE A 158 -2.65 -7.80 10.39
C PHE A 158 -3.23 -6.50 10.94
N PHE A 159 -2.55 -5.37 10.81
CA PHE A 159 -2.95 -4.10 11.41
C PHE A 159 -4.34 -3.68 10.93
N TYR A 160 -4.51 -3.54 9.62
CA TYR A 160 -5.79 -3.17 9.03
C TYR A 160 -6.81 -4.33 9.06
N GLY A 161 -6.34 -5.59 9.12
CA GLY A 161 -7.20 -6.76 9.35
C GLY A 161 -7.85 -6.74 10.74
N CYS A 162 -7.10 -6.41 11.79
CA CYS A 162 -7.64 -6.25 13.14
C CYS A 162 -8.70 -5.16 13.18
N ILE A 163 -8.49 -4.04 12.48
CA ILE A 163 -9.50 -2.99 12.31
C ILE A 163 -10.75 -3.55 11.59
N CYS A 164 -10.57 -4.37 10.55
CA CYS A 164 -11.67 -5.01 9.83
C CYS A 164 -12.53 -5.87 10.76
N ILE A 165 -11.92 -6.64 11.67
CA ILE A 165 -12.63 -7.46 12.66
C ILE A 165 -13.48 -6.60 13.61
N LEU A 166 -12.96 -5.44 14.04
CA LEU A 166 -13.67 -4.51 14.93
C LEU A 166 -14.88 -3.85 14.26
N LEU A 167 -14.84 -3.68 12.94
CA LEU A 167 -15.87 -3.01 12.16
C LEU A 167 -16.90 -3.96 11.54
N ALA A 168 -16.60 -5.24 11.48
CA ALA A 168 -17.48 -6.23 10.88
C ALA A 168 -18.80 -6.33 11.67
N LYS A 169 -19.90 -6.41 10.91
CA LYS A 169 -21.30 -6.25 11.37
C LYS A 169 -21.74 -7.15 12.53
N LYS A 170 -20.96 -8.13 12.96
CA LYS A 170 -21.36 -9.08 14.00
C LYS A 170 -21.32 -8.52 15.43
N PHE A 171 -20.89 -7.27 15.62
CA PHE A 171 -20.94 -6.54 16.89
C PHE A 171 -22.03 -5.45 16.95
N LEU A 172 -22.87 -5.32 15.91
CA LEU A 172 -24.07 -4.47 15.87
C LEU A 172 -25.31 -5.34 15.65
#